data_AF-A0A960J7P0-F1
#
_entry.id   AF-A0A960J7P0-F1
#
_cell.length_a   1.000
_cell.length_b   1.000
_cell.length_c   1.000
_cell.angle_alpha   90.00
_cell.angle_beta   90.00
_cell.angle_gamma   90.00
#
_symmetry.space_group_name_H-M   'P 1'
#
loop_
_entity.id
_entity.type
_entity.pdbx_description
1 polymer ?
#
loop_
_entity_poly.entity_id
_entity_poly.type
_entity_poly.pdbx_seq_one_letter_code
_entity_poly.pdbx_strand_id
1 'polypeptide(L)'
;MSAIGSDESWYVLQVNPRAEKFVHDVLTGKGYEALLPLYVPNTRDRRGRAPTARPLFPGYVFCRMSAQVFGPLVTTPRVVGLVGFGGIPCPVDEREIASLRKVHSADAQVEPWEYLKAGDQVELRQGPLAGVRGTLVRFKGKHKLVLSVSLLQRSMAVEIDASWAMADLDAVSASAAGG
;
A
#
# COMPACT_ATOMS: atom_id res chain seq x y z
N MET A 1 41.02 -8.52 5.39
CA MET A 1 39.90 -7.88 6.11
C MET A 1 38.73 -7.84 5.15
N SER A 2 37.89 -8.88 5.17
CA SER A 2 36.76 -9.02 4.25
C SER A 2 35.58 -8.19 4.77
N ALA A 3 34.98 -7.37 3.91
CA ALA A 3 33.75 -6.65 4.19
C ALA A 3 32.63 -7.66 4.49
N ILE A 4 32.07 -7.59 5.70
CA ILE A 4 30.90 -8.35 6.10
C ILE A 4 29.72 -7.69 5.37
N GLY A 5 29.21 -8.33 4.31
CA GLY A 5 27.99 -7.86 3.66
C GLY A 5 26.86 -7.85 4.68
N SER A 6 26.25 -6.68 4.89
CA SER A 6 25.10 -6.52 5.77
C SER A 6 23.93 -7.36 5.22
N ASP A 7 23.64 -8.49 5.85
CA ASP A 7 22.50 -9.39 5.58
C ASP A 7 21.14 -8.77 5.98
N GLU A 8 21.07 -7.44 5.93
CA GLU A 8 19.93 -6.65 6.37
C GLU A 8 19.18 -6.10 5.16
N SER A 9 17.92 -6.48 5.08
CA SER A 9 16.98 -6.03 4.07
C SER A 9 15.81 -5.31 4.72
N TRP A 10 15.07 -4.54 3.95
CA TRP A 10 13.83 -3.93 4.42
C TRP A 10 12.72 -4.95 4.44
N TYR A 11 12.01 -5.07 5.56
CA TYR A 11 10.81 -5.88 5.69
C TYR A 11 9.65 -5.02 6.21
N VAL A 12 8.43 -5.54 6.06
CA VAL A 12 7.23 -4.88 6.56
C VAL A 12 6.65 -5.68 7.70
N LEU A 13 6.50 -5.04 8.85
CA LEU A 13 5.72 -5.56 9.97
C LEU A 13 4.25 -5.18 9.77
N GLN A 14 3.37 -6.17 9.89
CA GLN A 14 1.95 -5.94 10.10
C GLN A 14 1.71 -5.66 11.58
N VAL A 15 0.98 -4.59 11.89
CA VAL A 15 0.71 -4.15 13.26
C VAL A 15 -0.78 -3.92 13.48
N ASN A 16 -1.20 -3.92 14.75
CA ASN A 16 -2.57 -3.55 15.09
C ASN A 16 -2.88 -2.12 14.60
N PRO A 17 -4.10 -1.86 14.09
CA PRO A 17 -4.50 -0.53 13.66
C PRO A 17 -4.26 0.52 14.76
N ARG A 18 -3.74 1.69 14.38
CA ARG A 18 -3.42 2.82 15.29
C ARG A 18 -2.25 2.57 16.24
N ALA A 19 -1.54 1.44 16.11
CA ALA A 19 -0.33 1.13 16.87
C ALA A 19 0.96 1.48 16.12
N GLU A 20 0.87 1.96 14.88
CA GLU A 20 2.01 2.11 13.96
C GLU A 20 3.10 3.01 14.55
N LYS A 21 2.72 4.17 15.10
CA LYS A 21 3.66 5.10 15.75
C LYS A 21 4.34 4.48 16.97
N PHE A 22 3.56 3.80 17.81
CA PHE A 22 4.10 3.11 18.99
C PHE A 22 5.11 2.03 18.59
N VAL A 23 4.77 1.18 17.61
CA VAL A 23 5.67 0.13 17.14
C VAL A 23 6.92 0.74 16.52
N HIS A 24 6.79 1.78 15.69
CA HIS A 24 7.93 2.51 15.15
C HIS A 24 8.88 3.02 16.25
N ASP A 25 8.34 3.63 17.31
CA ASP A 25 9.14 4.17 18.42
C ASP A 25 9.81 3.06 19.23
N VAL A 26 9.14 1.91 19.42
CA VAL A 26 9.73 0.73 20.06
C VAL A 26 10.86 0.13 19.22
N LEU A 27 10.69 0.05 17.89
CA LEU A 27 11.73 -0.48 16.99
C LEU A 27 12.96 0.43 16.97
N THR A 28 12.77 1.73 16.80
CA THR A 28 13.87 2.71 16.84
C THR A 28 14.55 2.73 18.20
N GLY A 29 13.80 2.65 19.31
CA GLY A 29 14.35 2.54 20.66
C GLY A 29 15.16 1.26 20.91
N LYS A 30 14.89 0.17 20.17
CA LYS A 30 15.69 -1.07 20.15
C LYS A 30 16.92 -0.99 19.24
N GLY A 31 17.12 0.13 18.52
CA GLY A 31 18.25 0.35 17.62
C GLY A 31 18.00 -0.08 16.17
N TYR A 32 16.77 -0.46 15.80
CA TYR A 32 16.45 -0.80 14.41
C TYR A 32 16.22 0.45 13.57
N GLU A 33 16.62 0.38 12.30
CA GLU A 33 16.27 1.38 11.30
C GLU A 33 14.82 1.15 10.86
N ALA A 34 13.88 1.95 11.38
CA ALA A 34 12.47 1.87 11.02
C ALA A 34 12.04 3.07 10.16
N LEU A 35 11.03 2.84 9.31
CA LEU A 35 10.40 3.87 8.49
C LEU A 35 8.88 3.76 8.65
N LEU A 36 8.25 4.89 8.95
CA LEU A 36 6.80 5.03 9.01
C LEU A 36 6.39 6.26 8.19
N PRO A 37 6.05 6.10 6.90
CA PRO A 37 5.58 7.22 6.09
C PRO A 37 4.27 7.77 6.67
N LEU A 38 4.26 9.06 6.98
CA LEU A 38 3.10 9.77 7.53
C LEU A 38 2.60 10.84 6.55
N TYR A 39 1.31 11.13 6.63
CA TYR A 39 0.68 12.26 5.93
C TYR A 39 -0.19 13.08 6.88
N VAL A 40 -0.36 14.37 6.59
CA VAL A 40 -1.26 15.26 7.34
C VAL A 40 -2.49 15.53 6.46
N PRO A 41 -3.70 15.11 6.87
CA PRO A 41 -4.91 15.41 6.11
C PRO A 41 -5.14 16.92 5.97
N ASN A 42 -5.59 17.38 4.79
CA ASN A 42 -5.93 18.80 4.55
C ASN A 42 -7.20 19.28 5.28
N THR A 43 -7.93 18.38 5.94
CA THR A 43 -9.18 18.69 6.63
C THR A 43 -8.98 18.69 8.15
N ARG A 44 -9.58 19.67 8.83
CA ARG A 44 -9.66 19.68 10.31
C ARG A 44 -10.27 18.37 10.79
N ASP A 45 -9.84 17.91 11.97
CA ASP A 45 -10.45 16.72 12.56
C ASP A 45 -11.95 16.97 12.84
N ARG A 46 -12.72 15.90 13.12
CA ARG A 46 -14.16 16.01 13.43
C ARG A 46 -14.47 16.94 14.63
N ARG A 47 -13.45 17.40 15.36
CA ARG A 47 -13.55 18.29 16.53
C ARG A 47 -13.00 19.69 16.25
N GLY A 48 -12.72 20.03 14.99
CA GLY A 48 -12.21 21.34 14.58
C GLY A 48 -10.74 21.60 14.91
N ARG A 49 -10.00 20.58 15.38
CA ARG A 49 -8.58 20.70 15.73
C ARG A 49 -7.70 20.57 14.50
N ALA A 50 -6.47 21.09 14.63
CA ALA A 50 -5.45 20.95 13.60
C ALA A 50 -5.25 19.46 13.25
N PRO A 51 -5.19 19.11 11.96
CA PRO A 51 -5.00 17.73 11.52
C PRO A 51 -3.69 17.18 12.07
N THR A 52 -3.74 15.96 12.60
CA THR A 52 -2.57 15.23 13.08
C THR A 52 -2.08 14.27 12.02
N ALA A 53 -0.76 14.07 11.94
CA ALA A 53 -0.14 13.12 11.03
C ALA A 53 -0.69 11.69 11.24
N ARG A 54 -1.03 11.01 10.15
CA ARG A 54 -1.56 9.64 10.11
C ARG A 54 -0.67 8.74 9.23
N PRO A 55 -0.63 7.42 9.46
CA PRO A 55 0.11 6.49 8.60
C PRO A 55 -0.40 6.53 7.16
N LEU A 56 0.53 6.65 6.19
CA LEU A 56 0.23 6.58 4.76
C LEU A 56 -0.17 5.15 4.36
N PHE A 57 0.41 4.15 5.04
CA PHE A 57 0.07 2.74 4.91
C PHE A 57 -0.44 2.22 6.27
N PRO A 58 -1.72 2.41 6.60
CA PRO A 58 -2.28 1.98 7.88
C PRO A 58 -2.05 0.48 8.14
N GLY A 59 -1.71 0.11 9.37
CA GLY A 59 -1.41 -1.26 9.76
C GLY A 59 -0.01 -1.78 9.40
N TYR A 60 0.87 -0.93 8.86
CA TYR A 60 2.21 -1.35 8.43
C TYR A 60 3.33 -0.44 8.96
N VAL A 61 4.46 -1.06 9.29
CA VAL A 61 5.72 -0.37 9.63
C VAL A 61 6.86 -1.04 8.89
N PHE A 62 7.72 -0.25 8.24
CA PHE A 62 8.89 -0.75 7.53
C PHE A 62 10.08 -0.79 8.49
N CYS A 63 10.92 -1.82 8.40
CA CYS A 63 12.09 -1.96 9.26
C CYS A 63 13.21 -2.71 8.54
N ARG A 64 14.42 -2.17 8.60
CA ARG A 64 15.63 -2.83 8.10
C ARG A 64 16.11 -3.82 9.15
N MET A 65 16.22 -5.08 8.77
CA MET A 65 16.57 -6.17 9.67
C MET A 65 17.13 -7.36 8.90
N SER A 66 17.82 -8.24 9.61
CA SER A 66 18.20 -9.54 9.09
C SER A 66 17.14 -10.61 9.39
N ALA A 67 17.14 -11.71 8.64
CA ALA A 67 16.15 -12.78 8.84
C ALA A 67 16.27 -13.45 10.22
N GLN A 68 17.44 -13.37 10.87
CA GLN A 68 17.66 -14.01 12.17
C GLN A 68 16.86 -13.35 13.31
N VAL A 69 16.40 -12.10 13.14
CA VAL A 69 15.67 -11.36 14.19
C VAL A 69 14.14 -11.35 14.00
N PHE A 70 13.60 -12.09 13.01
CA PHE A 70 12.16 -12.17 12.79
C PHE A 70 11.39 -12.64 14.03
N GLY A 71 11.84 -13.74 14.65
CA GLY A 71 11.22 -14.30 15.87
C GLY A 71 11.12 -13.27 16.99
N PRO A 72 12.24 -12.69 17.45
CA PRO A 72 12.22 -11.62 18.45
C PRO A 72 11.33 -10.43 18.07
N LEU A 73 11.30 -10.03 16.80
CA LEU A 73 10.52 -8.87 16.37
C LEU A 73 9.01 -9.10 16.42
N VAL A 74 8.52 -10.28 16.02
CA VAL A 74 7.09 -10.61 16.10
C VAL A 74 6.57 -10.69 17.54
N THR A 75 7.45 -10.87 18.53
CA THR A 75 7.08 -10.79 19.96
C THR A 75 6.91 -9.36 20.47
N THR A 76 7.26 -8.35 19.67
CA THR A 76 7.09 -6.95 20.06
C THR A 76 5.60 -6.64 20.23
N PRO A 77 5.18 -5.99 21.33
CA PRO A 77 3.77 -5.70 21.56
C PRO A 77 3.12 -4.99 20.38
N ARG A 78 1.93 -5.46 19.99
CA ARG A 78 1.11 -4.94 18.88
C ARG A 78 1.64 -5.22 17.46
N VAL A 79 2.73 -5.95 17.33
CA VAL A 79 3.10 -6.60 16.06
C VAL A 79 2.22 -7.83 15.88
N VAL A 80 1.62 -7.97 14.69
CA VAL A 80 0.81 -9.12 14.29
C VAL A 80 1.69 -10.15 13.58
N GLY A 81 2.62 -9.68 12.75
CA GLY A 81 3.52 -10.54 11.99
C GLY A 81 4.35 -9.78 10.97
N LEU A 82 4.94 -10.51 10.03
CA LEU A 82 5.69 -9.97 8.90
C LEU A 82 4.91 -10.22 7.60
N VAL A 83 4.92 -9.24 6.71
CA VAL A 83 4.27 -9.35 5.39
C VAL A 83 5.13 -10.22 4.47
N GLY A 84 4.47 -11.10 3.72
CA GLY A 84 5.14 -12.06 2.87
C GLY A 84 4.19 -12.86 1.99
N PHE A 85 4.75 -13.66 1.09
CA PHE A 85 4.00 -14.55 0.22
C PHE A 85 4.06 -15.98 0.75
N GLY A 86 2.92 -16.68 0.82
CA GLY A 86 2.88 -18.07 1.30
C GLY A 86 3.40 -18.26 2.73
N GLY A 87 3.30 -17.22 3.58
CA GLY A 87 3.82 -17.23 4.95
C GLY A 87 5.33 -16.97 5.09
N ILE A 88 6.03 -16.69 3.99
CA ILE A 88 7.46 -16.38 3.99
C ILE A 88 7.64 -14.86 3.91
N PRO A 89 8.22 -14.21 4.94
CA PRO A 89 8.52 -12.77 4.89
C PRO A 89 9.34 -12.40 3.66
N CYS A 90 8.91 -11.36 2.94
CA CYS A 90 9.58 -10.94 1.71
C CYS A 90 10.24 -9.57 1.88
N PRO A 91 11.48 -9.39 1.39
CA PRO A 91 12.13 -8.09 1.44
C PRO A 91 11.44 -7.12 0.48
N VAL A 92 11.37 -5.86 0.90
CA VAL A 92 10.97 -4.70 0.07
C VAL A 92 12.17 -4.25 -0.75
N ASP A 93 11.94 -3.86 -2.01
CA ASP A 93 13.01 -3.36 -2.87
C ASP A 93 13.58 -2.05 -2.30
N GLU A 94 14.91 -1.94 -2.21
CA GLU A 94 15.58 -0.74 -1.69
C GLU A 94 15.21 0.53 -2.49
N ARG A 95 14.89 0.40 -3.78
CA ARG A 95 14.43 1.51 -4.63
C ARG A 95 13.05 2.01 -4.22
N GLU A 96 12.17 1.12 -3.76
CA GLU A 96 10.85 1.49 -3.25
C GLU A 96 11.00 2.27 -1.95
N ILE A 97 11.83 1.77 -1.03
CA ILE A 97 12.13 2.46 0.24
C ILE A 97 12.78 3.82 -0.01
N ALA A 98 13.75 3.90 -0.92
CA ALA A 98 14.40 5.16 -1.28
C ALA A 98 13.39 6.18 -1.85
N SER A 99 12.44 5.71 -2.67
CA SER A 99 11.37 6.55 -3.22
C SER A 99 10.43 7.05 -2.11
N LEU A 100 10.02 6.17 -1.21
CA LEU A 100 9.18 6.52 -0.05
C LEU A 100 9.88 7.56 0.85
N ARG A 101 11.17 7.38 1.15
CA ARG A 101 11.98 8.33 1.92
C ARG A 101 12.05 9.69 1.24
N LYS A 102 12.34 9.70 -0.07
CA LYS A 102 12.43 10.94 -0.85
C LYS A 102 11.11 11.72 -0.81
N VAL A 103 10.00 11.06 -1.05
CA VAL A 103 8.66 11.67 -1.01
C VAL A 103 8.35 12.18 0.40
N HIS A 104 8.63 11.38 1.44
CA HIS A 104 8.41 11.78 2.83
C HIS A 104 9.24 13.00 3.23
N SER A 105 10.47 13.14 2.70
CA SER A 105 11.34 14.30 2.96
C SER A 105 10.99 15.56 2.16
N ALA A 106 10.22 15.44 1.08
CA ALA A 106 9.96 16.53 0.14
C ALA A 106 8.79 17.45 0.55
N ASP A 107 8.17 17.23 1.72
CA ASP A 107 6.96 17.91 2.20
C ASP A 107 5.83 17.97 1.15
N ALA A 108 5.79 16.96 0.28
CA ALA A 108 4.77 16.85 -0.75
C ALA A 108 3.41 16.54 -0.12
N GLN A 109 2.34 17.09 -0.68
CA GLN A 109 0.98 16.66 -0.31
C GLN A 109 0.79 15.20 -0.76
N VAL A 110 0.72 14.31 0.22
CA VAL A 110 0.49 12.87 0.01
C VAL A 110 -0.75 12.42 0.75
N GLU A 111 -1.47 11.48 0.17
CA GLU A 111 -2.61 10.84 0.80
C GLU A 111 -2.61 9.34 0.46
N PRO A 112 -3.22 8.49 1.31
CA PRO A 112 -3.39 7.08 0.99
C PRO A 112 -4.19 6.93 -0.30
N TRP A 113 -3.69 6.10 -1.20
CA TRP A 113 -4.36 5.80 -2.47
C TRP A 113 -4.52 4.30 -2.64
N GLU A 114 -5.59 3.88 -3.33
CA GLU A 114 -5.83 2.47 -3.61
C GLU A 114 -4.80 1.93 -4.60
N TYR A 115 -4.24 0.77 -4.27
CA TYR A 115 -3.28 0.09 -5.13
C TYR A 115 -4.02 -0.69 -6.22
N LEU A 116 -4.10 -0.11 -7.41
CA LEU A 116 -4.76 -0.69 -8.58
C LEU A 116 -3.74 -1.30 -9.54
N LYS A 117 -3.99 -2.54 -9.97
CA LYS A 117 -3.25 -3.26 -10.99
C LYS A 117 -4.06 -3.36 -12.29
N ALA A 118 -3.35 -3.46 -13.41
CA ALA A 118 -4.00 -3.86 -14.65
C ALA A 118 -4.57 -5.27 -14.49
N GLY A 119 -5.84 -5.45 -14.83
CA GLY A 119 -6.63 -6.66 -14.59
C GLY A 119 -7.67 -6.50 -13.49
N ASP A 120 -7.55 -5.49 -12.62
CA ASP A 120 -8.49 -5.29 -11.52
C ASP A 120 -9.87 -4.82 -12.05
N GLN A 121 -10.94 -5.30 -11.43
CA GLN A 121 -12.27 -4.70 -11.60
C GLN A 121 -12.33 -3.41 -10.80
N VAL A 122 -12.73 -2.33 -11.47
CA VAL A 122 -12.81 -0.99 -10.88
C VAL A 122 -14.14 -0.34 -11.21
N GLU A 123 -14.61 0.51 -10.31
CA GLU A 123 -15.71 1.45 -10.55
C GLU A 123 -15.14 2.86 -10.67
N LEU A 124 -15.59 3.61 -11.67
CA LEU A 124 -15.26 5.03 -11.76
C LEU A 124 -16.10 5.82 -10.77
N ARG A 125 -15.49 6.52 -9.82
CA ARG A 125 -16.20 7.34 -8.82
C ARG A 125 -16.26 8.83 -9.19
N GLN A 126 -15.52 9.25 -10.21
CA GLN A 126 -15.42 10.64 -10.63
C GLN A 126 -15.40 10.76 -12.16
N GLY A 127 -15.57 11.98 -12.65
CA GLY A 127 -15.57 12.29 -14.08
C GLY A 127 -16.90 12.00 -14.79
N PRO A 128 -16.96 12.21 -16.11
CA PRO A 128 -18.19 12.06 -16.90
C PRO A 128 -18.71 10.62 -16.98
N LEU A 129 -17.91 9.64 -16.56
CA LEU A 129 -18.23 8.21 -16.57
C LEU A 129 -18.41 7.65 -15.15
N ALA A 130 -18.69 8.50 -14.16
CA ALA A 130 -18.92 8.05 -12.78
C ALA A 130 -20.07 7.00 -12.71
N GLY A 131 -19.88 5.96 -11.91
CA GLY A 131 -20.76 4.80 -11.77
C GLY A 131 -20.48 3.65 -12.76
N VAL A 132 -19.61 3.86 -13.76
CA VAL A 132 -19.27 2.82 -14.73
C VAL A 132 -18.25 1.84 -14.12
N ARG A 133 -18.52 0.54 -14.26
CA ARG A 133 -17.66 -0.57 -13.81
C ARG A 133 -16.99 -1.26 -14.99
N GLY A 134 -15.74 -1.68 -14.82
CA GLY A 134 -15.03 -2.43 -15.83
C GLY A 134 -13.64 -2.87 -15.38
N THR A 135 -12.88 -3.41 -16.32
CA THR A 135 -11.53 -3.92 -16.04
C THR A 135 -10.51 -2.83 -16.34
N LEU A 136 -9.68 -2.47 -15.35
CA LEU A 136 -8.58 -1.54 -15.54
C LEU A 136 -7.49 -2.20 -16.38
N VAL A 137 -7.06 -1.58 -17.47
CA VAL A 137 -5.91 -2.05 -18.26
C VAL A 137 -4.95 -0.90 -18.53
N ARG A 138 -3.67 -1.23 -18.71
CA ARG A 138 -2.67 -0.28 -19.17
C ARG A 138 -2.30 -0.61 -20.61
N PHE A 139 -2.47 0.34 -21.51
CA PHE A 139 -2.15 0.16 -22.94
C PHE A 139 -1.43 1.38 -23.50
N LYS A 140 -0.23 1.18 -24.06
CA LYS A 140 0.64 2.24 -24.60
C LYS A 140 0.84 3.41 -23.61
N GLY A 141 1.12 3.07 -22.35
CA GLY A 141 1.39 4.04 -21.29
C GLY A 141 0.14 4.72 -20.69
N LYS A 142 -1.05 4.49 -21.24
CA LYS A 142 -2.31 5.10 -20.79
C LYS A 142 -3.17 4.13 -20.01
N HIS A 143 -3.96 4.65 -19.07
CA HIS A 143 -4.97 3.89 -18.34
C HIS A 143 -6.25 3.82 -19.19
N LYS A 144 -6.79 2.62 -19.32
CA LYS A 144 -8.06 2.39 -19.99
C LYS A 144 -8.97 1.57 -19.11
N LEU A 145 -10.27 1.85 -19.18
CA LEU A 145 -11.30 0.98 -18.65
C LEU A 145 -11.85 0.13 -19.80
N VAL A 146 -11.83 -1.18 -19.63
CA VAL A 146 -12.44 -2.13 -20.56
C VAL A 146 -13.82 -2.53 -20.06
N LEU A 147 -14.81 -2.31 -20.90
CA LEU A 147 -16.20 -2.67 -20.71
C LEU A 147 -16.53 -3.83 -21.64
N SER A 148 -16.98 -4.96 -21.10
CA SER A 148 -17.28 -6.16 -21.88
C SER A 148 -18.77 -6.45 -21.86
N VAL A 149 -19.37 -6.61 -23.04
CA VAL A 149 -20.76 -7.05 -23.20
C VAL A 149 -20.72 -8.53 -23.56
N SER A 150 -20.91 -9.39 -22.55
CA SER A 150 -20.75 -10.84 -22.66
C SER A 150 -21.65 -11.46 -23.74
N LEU A 151 -22.92 -11.05 -23.82
CA LEU A 151 -23.85 -11.56 -24.84
C LEU A 151 -23.37 -11.28 -26.27
N LEU A 152 -22.70 -10.14 -26.48
CA LEU A 152 -22.20 -9.73 -27.79
C LEU A 152 -20.79 -10.26 -28.06
N GLN A 153 -20.12 -10.86 -27.07
CA GLN A 153 -18.71 -11.24 -27.12
C GLN A 153 -17.83 -10.09 -27.63
N ARG A 154 -18.14 -8.87 -27.20
CA ARG A 154 -17.46 -7.64 -27.62
C ARG A 154 -17.09 -6.81 -26.41
N SER A 155 -15.97 -6.10 -26.53
CA SER A 155 -15.51 -5.16 -25.52
C SER A 155 -15.23 -3.80 -26.14
N MET A 156 -15.38 -2.76 -25.35
CA MET A 156 -14.93 -1.41 -25.68
C MET A 156 -13.97 -0.92 -24.62
N ALA A 157 -13.00 -0.12 -25.03
CA ALA A 157 -12.01 0.45 -24.13
C ALA A 157 -12.07 1.97 -24.19
N VAL A 158 -12.20 2.61 -23.04
CA VAL A 158 -12.19 4.07 -22.91
C VAL A 158 -10.95 4.49 -22.14
N GLU A 159 -10.27 5.52 -22.63
CA GLU A 159 -9.18 6.16 -21.90
C GLU A 159 -9.75 6.91 -20.70
N ILE A 160 -9.16 6.70 -19.52
CA ILE A 160 -9.60 7.31 -18.27
C ILE A 160 -8.43 7.98 -17.57
N ASP A 161 -8.72 8.96 -16.73
CA ASP A 161 -7.78 9.38 -15.69
C ASP A 161 -7.72 8.29 -14.61
N ALA A 162 -6.52 7.89 -14.21
CA ALA A 162 -6.31 6.87 -13.19
C ALA A 162 -6.91 7.27 -11.83
N SER A 163 -7.02 8.58 -11.56
CA SER A 163 -7.60 9.10 -10.33
C SER A 163 -9.12 8.86 -10.21
N TRP A 164 -9.81 8.55 -11.31
CA TRP A 164 -11.24 8.27 -11.28
C TRP A 164 -11.56 6.86 -10.83
N ALA A 165 -10.62 5.92 -10.99
CA ALA A 165 -10.83 4.51 -10.72
C ALA A 165 -10.61 4.18 -9.24
N MET A 166 -11.52 3.37 -8.69
CA MET A 166 -11.39 2.73 -7.38
C MET A 166 -11.73 1.24 -7.50
N ALA A 167 -11.15 0.41 -6.64
CA ALA A 167 -11.40 -1.02 -6.65
C ALA A 167 -12.89 -1.32 -6.44
N ASP A 168 -13.46 -2.18 -7.29
CA ASP A 168 -14.82 -2.68 -7.10
C ASP A 168 -14.80 -3.81 -6.07
N LEU A 169 -15.02 -3.47 -4.79
CA LEU A 169 -15.03 -4.43 -3.68
C LEU A 169 -16.13 -5.48 -3.80
N ASP A 170 -17.19 -5.23 -4.58
CA ASP A 170 -18.26 -6.21 -4.82
C ASP A 170 -17.78 -7.34 -5.76
N ALA A 171 -16.82 -7.06 -6.65
CA ALA A 171 -16.31 -8.02 -7.62
C ALA A 171 -15.33 -9.04 -7.00
N VAL A 172 -14.63 -8.68 -5.92
CA VAL A 172 -13.63 -9.54 -5.25
C VAL A 172 -14.29 -10.77 -4.61
N SER A 173 -15.56 -10.67 -4.21
CA SER A 173 -16.30 -11.79 -3.60
C SER A 173 -16.67 -12.89 -4.60
N ALA A 174 -16.71 -12.60 -5.90
CA ALA A 174 -17.13 -13.56 -6.93
C ALA A 174 -15.98 -14.43 -7.47
N SER A 175 -14.72 -13.98 -7.34
CA SER A 175 -13.56 -14.72 -7.88
C SER A 175 -13.07 -15.86 -6.97
N ALA A 176 -13.52 -15.94 -5.72
CA ALA A 176 -13.10 -16.97 -4.77
C ALA A 176 -13.95 -18.27 -4.82
N ALA A 177 -14.99 -18.31 -5.65
CA ALA A 177 -15.92 -19.45 -5.72
C ALA A 177 -15.77 -20.34 -6.97
N GLY A 178 -14.72 -20.13 -7.78
CA GLY A 178 -14.49 -20.87 -9.01
C GLY A 178 -13.06 -21.40 -9.11
N GLY A 179 -12.76 -22.42 -8.31
CA GLY A 179 -11.57 -23.28 -8.42
C GLY A 179 -11.99 -24.73 -8.40
#